data_AF-A0A1M4PKL7-F1
#
_entry.id   AF-A0A1M4PKL7-F1
#
_cell.length_a   1.000
_cell.length_b   1.000
_cell.length_c   1.000
_cell.angle_alpha   90.00
_cell.angle_beta   90.00
_cell.angle_gamma   90.00
#
_symmetry.space_group_name_H-M   'P 1'
#
loop_
_entity.id
_entity.type
_entity.pdbx_description
1 polymer ?
#
loop_
_entity_poly.entity_id
_entity_poly.type
_entity_poly.pdbx_seq_one_letter_code
_entity_poly.pdbx_strand_id
1 'polypeptide(L)' 'MFIFFYNFVRPHSSLNGLTPAQVAGLNLTAKEKRRYPLVA' A
#
# COMPACT_ATOMS: atom_id res chain seq x y z
N MET A 1 -1.14 -15.33 -17.06
CA MET A 1 -1.41 -14.90 -15.68
C MET A 1 -0.64 -13.61 -15.45
N PHE A 2 -1.29 -12.51 -15.06
CA PHE A 2 -0.60 -11.28 -14.71
C PHE A 2 -0.59 -11.15 -13.17
N ILE A 3 0.59 -11.00 -12.59
CA ILE A 3 0.77 -10.78 -11.15
C ILE A 3 1.30 -9.36 -11.00
N PHE A 4 0.57 -8.54 -10.25
CA PHE A 4 0.96 -7.17 -9.95
C PHE A 4 1.57 -7.13 -8.54
N PHE A 5 2.70 -6.42 -8.42
CA PHE A 5 3.32 -6.14 -7.12
C PHE A 5 3.06 -4.69 -6.78
N TYR A 6 2.42 -4.45 -5.62
CA TYR A 6 2.19 -3.12 -5.11
C TYR A 6 2.96 -2.90 -3.82
N ASN A 7 3.54 -1.73 -3.66
CA ASN A 7 4.01 -1.32 -2.36
C ASN A 7 2.81 -1.16 -1.42
N PHE A 8 2.80 -1.90 -0.32
CA PHE A 8 1.67 -2.01 0.61
C PHE A 8 1.21 -0.67 1.22
N VAL A 9 2.13 0.29 1.32
CA VAL A 9 1.94 1.55 2.06
C VAL A 9 1.84 2.77 1.15
N ARG A 10 2.20 2.66 -0.13
CA ARG A 10 2.16 3.78 -1.08
C ARG A 10 0.83 3.83 -1.83
N PRO A 11 0.30 5.04 -2.08
CA PRO A 11 -0.89 5.20 -2.91
C PRO A 11 -0.54 4.88 -4.38
N HIS A 12 -1.49 4.26 -5.09
CA HIS A 12 -1.33 3.92 -6.51
C HIS A 12 -2.51 4.42 -7.33
N SER A 13 -2.24 5.01 -8.49
CA SER A 13 -3.31 5.52 -9.38
C SER A 13 -4.25 4.40 -9.88
N SER A 14 -3.72 3.18 -10.05
CA SER A 14 -4.51 1.99 -10.40
C SER A 14 -5.48 1.55 -9.30
N LEU A 15 -5.31 2.06 -8.08
CA LEU A 15 -6.18 1.84 -6.93
C LEU A 15 -6.94 3.13 -6.55
N ASN A 16 -7.22 4.01 -7.52
CA ASN A 16 -7.85 5.32 -7.29
C ASN A 16 -7.09 6.21 -6.29
N GLY A 17 -5.76 6.10 -6.26
CA GLY A 17 -4.90 6.85 -5.32
C GLY A 17 -4.87 6.25 -3.91
N LEU A 18 -5.44 5.07 -3.70
CA LEU A 18 -5.39 4.37 -2.41
C LEU A 18 -4.16 3.47 -2.29
N THR A 19 -3.79 3.18 -1.05
CA THR A 19 -2.78 2.16 -0.72
C THR A 19 -3.42 0.77 -0.71
N PRO A 20 -2.67 -0.31 -1.00
CA PRO A 20 -3.18 -1.67 -0.86
C PRO A 20 -3.67 -1.97 0.56
N ALA A 21 -3.02 -1.41 1.59
CA ALA A 21 -3.50 -1.50 2.97
C ALA A 21 -4.91 -0.92 3.14
N GLN A 22 -5.18 0.26 2.59
CA GLN A 22 -6.51 0.89 2.66
C GLN A 22 -7.57 0.10 1.89
N VAL A 23 -7.24 -0.41 0.70
CA VAL A 23 -8.16 -1.27 -0.08
C VAL A 23 -8.47 -2.57 0.69
N ALA A 24 -7.50 -3.09 1.43
CA ALA A 24 -7.67 -4.22 2.33
C ALA A 24 -8.39 -3.87 3.65
N GLY A 25 -8.82 -2.61 3.85
CA GLY A 25 -9.49 -2.15 5.07
C GLY A 25 -8.57 -1.88 6.27
N LEU A 26 -7.25 -1.89 6.07
CA LEU A 26 -6.27 -1.58 7.11
C LEU A 26 -6.00 -0.08 7.19
N ASN A 27 -6.20 0.49 8.38
CA ASN A 27 -5.82 1.86 8.71
C ASN A 27 -4.48 1.86 9.45
N LEU A 28 -3.40 2.17 8.73
CA LEU A 28 -2.05 2.25 9.28
C LEU A 28 -1.74 3.67 9.80
N THR A 29 -1.34 3.78 11.06
CA THR A 29 -0.78 5.01 11.63
C THR A 29 0.61 5.31 11.06
N ALA A 30 1.08 6.56 11.15
CA ALA A 30 2.39 6.96 10.65
C ALA A 30 3.56 6.13 11.25
N LYS A 31 3.42 5.67 12.50
CA LYS A 31 4.39 4.80 13.17
C LYS A 31 4.40 3.40 12.57
N GLU A 32 3.24 2.84 12.26
CA GLU A 32 3.11 1.50 11.67
C GLU A 32 3.59 1.47 10.23
N LYS A 33 3.35 2.55 9.46
CA LYS A 33 3.87 2.69 8.08
C LYS A 33 5.39 2.54 8.01
N ARG A 34 6.14 2.94 9.04
CA ARG A 34 7.61 2.78 9.13
C ARG A 34 8.07 1.33 9.30
N ARG A 35 7.19 0.42 9.74
CA ARG A 35 7.51 -1.01 9.89
C ARG A 35 7.48 -1.76 8.56
N TYR A 36 6.80 -1.21 7.56
CA TYR A 36 6.71 -1.80 6.22
C TYR A 36 7.80 -1.21 5.31
N PRO A 37 8.55 -2.05 4.59
CA PRO A 37 9.58 -1.56 3.69
C PRO A 37 8.95 -0.75 2.55
N LEU A 38 9.33 0.52 2.44
CA LEU A 38 9.02 1.38 1.31
C LEU A 38 9.98 1.10 0.15
N VAL A 39 10.06 -0.16 -0.29
CA VAL A 39 10.86 -0.51 -1.47
C VAL A 39 10.13 0.01 -2.72
N ALA A 40 10.91 0.66 -3.58
CA ALA A 40 10.49 1.35 -4.80
C ALA A 40 9.90 0.40 -5.84
#